data_AF-A0A817B6T3-F1
#
_entry.id   AF-A0A817B6T3-F1
#
_cell.length_a   1.000
_cell.length_b   1.000
_cell.length_c   1.000
_cell.angle_alpha   90.00
_cell.angle_beta   90.00
_cell.angle_gamma   90.00
#
_symmetry.space_group_name_H-M   'P 1'
#
loop_
_entity.id
_entity.type
_entity.pdbx_description
1 polymer ?
#
loop_
_entity_poly.entity_id
_entity_poly.type
_entity_poly.pdbx_seq_one_letter_code
_entity_poly.pdbx_strand_id
1 'polypeptide(L)'
;MLSRLSPILRHNRLFSAEARAMTRASLYHHARVLQPLLVRSSPRIALATTPNLLNVSSSDSSSMFHRRFHALRNIVGGGDWKLPKPAAGRVFAERREYRKMRKRAPKRKQELELSVSICIEEQLPDDTEIQNIAEMLRVNVPMAMKLAFNGLKDSKYKTRETDIEDVGGFETVELSVMLCNDEFICKLNKEWRGEDHPTDVLSMSQHVPELKLPVLMMGDIVISVETAARQAAERGHSLLDEIRILVIHGMLHLLGFDHEISDEAEKEMEEEEELLLKSLGWKGKGLIQSAYDIEKTAKPLPEKSDDRKKGDGLRFYRPKFSYIFCDMDGTLLNSKSQISEANAKALKEATLRGLKVVIATGKSRPGAMRILKMADLAGRDGIVSESSPGVFVQGLLVYGRQGKEVYRGNLDRDVCRETCLYSLEHGIPLIAFSQDRCLTLFDHPLVDSLHTTYNEPKAEIISSVDQLIAEADIQKVIFMDTTEGVSSVIRPYWSEATGDRASVVQAQSDMLEIVPPGTSKGNGVKMLLSHLGVSPNEIMAIGDGENDMEMLELASLGVVMSNGAEKTKAVADVIGMSNDEDGVADAIYRYAF
;
A
#
# COMPACT_ATOMS: atom_id res chain seq x y z
N MET A 1 19.11 9.21 72.69
CA MET A 1 19.29 10.67 72.86
C MET A 1 18.62 11.29 71.63
N LEU A 2 17.50 12.01 71.68
CA LEU A 2 17.06 13.20 72.45
C LEU A 2 17.65 14.55 71.97
N SER A 3 16.74 15.45 71.61
CA SER A 3 16.93 16.87 71.21
C SER A 3 17.65 17.07 69.87
N ARG A 4 17.35 18.09 69.04
CA ARG A 4 16.50 19.32 69.17
C ARG A 4 15.74 19.48 67.82
N LEU A 5 14.51 19.97 67.63
CA LEU A 5 13.70 21.08 68.20
C LEU A 5 14.35 22.48 68.06
N SER A 6 13.70 23.60 67.73
CA SER A 6 12.41 23.94 67.08
C SER A 6 12.49 25.45 66.67
N PRO A 7 11.44 26.30 66.74
CA PRO A 7 10.53 26.61 65.62
C PRO A 7 10.41 28.11 65.26
N ILE A 8 9.62 28.43 64.23
CA ILE A 8 8.83 29.67 64.16
C ILE A 8 7.33 29.27 64.10
N LEU A 9 6.43 30.09 64.66
CA LEU A 9 5.09 29.68 65.09
C LEU A 9 3.95 30.53 64.49
N ARG A 10 2.88 29.82 64.10
CA ARG A 10 1.44 30.10 64.31
C ARG A 10 0.94 31.55 64.26
N HIS A 11 -0.07 31.78 63.43
CA HIS A 11 -1.50 31.95 63.83
C HIS A 11 -2.36 31.68 62.57
N ASN A 12 -3.64 31.28 62.61
CA ASN A 12 -4.57 31.10 63.74
C ASN A 12 -5.39 29.79 63.59
N ARG A 13 -6.37 29.51 64.47
CA ARG A 13 -7.12 28.23 64.51
C ARG A 13 -8.60 28.44 64.91
N LEU A 14 -9.45 27.46 64.57
CA LEU A 14 -10.82 27.18 65.09
C LEU A 14 -11.99 28.07 64.60
N PHE A 15 -12.93 27.44 63.89
CA PHE A 15 -14.36 27.27 64.24
C PHE A 15 -14.83 26.00 63.48
N SER A 16 -15.00 24.86 64.16
CA SER A 16 -16.28 24.33 64.70
C SER A 16 -17.17 23.65 63.64
N ALA A 17 -17.52 22.37 63.88
CA ALA A 17 -18.50 21.63 63.10
C ALA A 17 -19.94 21.83 63.62
N GLU A 18 -20.89 21.09 63.03
CA GLU A 18 -22.35 21.02 63.30
C GLU A 18 -23.26 22.05 62.61
N ALA A 19 -24.00 21.56 61.60
CA ALA A 19 -25.41 21.92 61.33
C ALA A 19 -26.08 20.79 60.53
N ARG A 20 -27.40 20.60 60.69
CA ARG A 20 -28.19 19.57 59.97
C ARG A 20 -29.02 20.17 58.82
N ALA A 21 -29.29 19.30 57.85
CA ALA A 21 -30.15 19.43 56.68
C ALA A 21 -31.43 20.31 56.75
N MET A 22 -31.80 20.89 55.60
CA MET A 22 -33.22 21.13 55.24
C MET A 22 -33.45 21.26 53.71
N THR A 23 -34.58 20.68 53.24
CA THR A 23 -35.38 20.96 51.99
C THR A 23 -34.67 21.06 50.61
N ARG A 24 -35.04 20.38 49.49
CA ARG A 24 -36.25 19.70 48.94
C ARG A 24 -37.13 20.56 47.99
N ALA A 25 -37.57 19.94 46.87
CA ALA A 25 -38.34 20.46 45.70
C ALA A 25 -37.48 21.24 44.68
N SER A 26 -37.74 21.24 43.36
CA SER A 26 -38.86 20.74 42.50
C SER A 26 -38.28 20.10 41.22
N LEU A 27 -38.67 18.89 40.73
CA LEU A 27 -39.77 18.59 39.77
C LEU A 27 -39.84 19.59 38.58
N TYR A 28 -39.85 19.21 37.29
CA TYR A 28 -40.61 18.16 36.56
C TYR A 28 -39.74 17.43 35.49
N HIS A 29 -39.88 16.12 35.19
CA HIS A 29 -40.92 15.42 34.36
C HIS A 29 -40.98 15.92 32.89
N HIS A 30 -40.91 15.07 31.85
CA HIS A 30 -41.51 13.74 31.67
C HIS A 30 -40.59 12.66 31.04
N ALA A 31 -40.88 11.40 31.34
CA ALA A 31 -40.53 10.24 30.51
C ALA A 31 -41.80 9.69 29.83
N ARG A 32 -41.67 9.01 28.68
CA ARG A 32 -42.79 8.30 28.03
C ARG A 32 -42.37 6.90 27.58
N VAL A 33 -42.97 5.89 28.21
CA VAL A 33 -42.76 4.47 27.90
C VAL A 33 -43.65 4.06 26.73
N LEU A 34 -43.11 3.30 25.78
CA LEU A 34 -43.87 2.40 24.92
C LEU A 34 -43.13 1.06 24.82
N GLN A 35 -43.87 -0.04 24.93
CA GLN A 35 -43.39 -1.41 24.76
C GLN A 35 -43.93 -2.00 23.44
N PRO A 36 -43.35 -3.11 22.93
CA PRO A 36 -43.44 -3.47 21.51
C PRO A 36 -44.72 -4.20 21.10
N LEU A 37 -45.02 -4.13 19.80
CA LEU A 37 -46.01 -4.99 19.14
C LEU A 37 -45.33 -5.95 18.17
N LEU A 38 -45.46 -7.25 18.45
CA LEU A 38 -45.12 -8.34 17.54
C LEU A 38 -46.26 -8.56 16.53
N VAL A 39 -45.94 -8.61 15.24
CA VAL A 39 -46.79 -9.22 14.21
C VAL A 39 -45.93 -10.15 13.37
N ARG A 40 -46.29 -11.44 13.34
CA ARG A 40 -45.76 -12.42 12.36
C ARG A 40 -46.71 -12.49 11.17
N SER A 41 -46.17 -12.51 9.95
CA SER A 41 -46.87 -13.14 8.81
C SER A 41 -45.87 -13.65 7.77
N SER A 42 -46.13 -14.85 7.26
CA SER A 42 -45.40 -15.58 6.21
C SER A 42 -46.23 -16.83 5.84
N PRO A 43 -45.98 -17.49 4.70
CA PRO A 43 -45.68 -16.98 3.37
C PRO A 43 -46.80 -17.36 2.38
N ARG A 44 -46.76 -16.89 1.12
CA ARG A 44 -47.49 -17.56 0.02
C ARG A 44 -46.69 -17.58 -1.29
N ILE A 45 -46.86 -18.67 -2.02
CA ILE A 45 -46.21 -19.03 -3.29
C ILE A 45 -47.25 -18.96 -4.40
N ALA A 46 -46.85 -18.51 -5.59
CA ALA A 46 -47.57 -18.79 -6.84
C ALA A 46 -46.58 -18.84 -8.02
N LEU A 47 -46.67 -19.89 -8.84
CA LEU A 47 -46.10 -19.97 -10.19
C LEU A 47 -47.17 -19.42 -11.18
N ALA A 48 -46.93 -19.16 -12.47
CA ALA A 48 -45.82 -19.40 -13.40
C ALA A 48 -45.70 -18.15 -14.35
N THR A 49 -44.85 -18.02 -15.39
CA THR A 49 -44.45 -18.94 -16.48
C THR A 49 -43.12 -18.56 -17.14
N THR A 50 -42.46 -19.53 -17.77
CA THR A 50 -41.34 -19.43 -18.73
C THR A 50 -41.80 -18.97 -20.14
N PRO A 51 -40.93 -18.59 -21.12
CA PRO A 51 -39.53 -19.04 -21.32
C PRO A 51 -38.43 -18.03 -21.74
N ASN A 52 -37.19 -18.48 -21.54
CA ASN A 52 -35.90 -18.20 -22.23
C ASN A 52 -35.63 -16.85 -22.93
N LEU A 53 -34.49 -16.21 -22.57
CA LEU A 53 -33.27 -16.12 -23.43
C LEU A 53 -32.07 -15.44 -22.70
N LEU A 54 -30.87 -16.05 -22.86
CA LEU A 54 -29.48 -15.55 -22.81
C LEU A 54 -29.03 -14.39 -21.86
N ASN A 55 -28.42 -14.77 -20.71
CA ASN A 55 -26.97 -14.71 -20.37
C ASN A 55 -26.10 -13.40 -20.41
N VAL A 56 -25.05 -13.38 -19.54
CA VAL A 56 -23.82 -12.52 -19.46
C VAL A 56 -23.91 -11.15 -18.74
N SER A 57 -22.77 -10.74 -18.14
CA SER A 57 -22.54 -9.60 -17.22
C SER A 57 -21.10 -9.03 -17.33
N SER A 58 -20.88 -7.72 -17.09
CA SER A 58 -19.54 -7.09 -16.87
C SER A 58 -19.62 -5.65 -16.28
N SER A 59 -18.50 -5.02 -15.93
CA SER A 59 -18.40 -3.79 -15.09
C SER A 59 -17.14 -2.91 -15.32
N ASP A 60 -17.23 -1.59 -15.01
CA ASP A 60 -16.14 -0.67 -14.56
C ASP A 60 -14.89 -0.36 -15.46
N SER A 61 -13.86 0.40 -15.05
CA SER A 61 -13.85 1.83 -14.56
C SER A 61 -12.87 2.76 -15.37
N SER A 62 -12.10 3.75 -14.83
CA SER A 62 -11.44 4.86 -15.61
C SER A 62 -10.07 5.46 -15.12
N SER A 63 -9.49 6.49 -15.80
CA SER A 63 -8.04 6.91 -15.87
C SER A 63 -7.77 8.47 -15.85
N MET A 64 -6.58 9.15 -15.77
CA MET A 64 -5.13 8.87 -15.53
C MET A 64 -4.28 10.19 -15.19
N PHE A 65 -2.93 10.19 -15.33
CA PHE A 65 -1.87 11.18 -14.92
C PHE A 65 -1.26 12.00 -16.14
N HIS A 66 0.04 12.34 -16.40
CA HIS A 66 1.36 12.42 -15.69
C HIS A 66 2.35 13.54 -16.24
N ARG A 67 3.62 13.68 -15.74
CA ARG A 67 4.70 14.55 -16.34
C ARG A 67 6.20 14.36 -15.87
N ARG A 68 7.15 15.08 -16.52
CA ARG A 68 8.61 14.74 -16.75
C ARG A 68 9.72 15.76 -16.30
N PHE A 69 11.00 15.31 -16.39
CA PHE A 69 12.36 15.88 -16.09
C PHE A 69 13.01 16.90 -17.09
N HIS A 70 14.18 17.52 -16.74
CA HIS A 70 15.48 17.43 -17.49
C HIS A 70 16.72 18.20 -16.89
N ALA A 71 17.90 18.15 -17.56
CA ALA A 71 19.26 18.46 -17.03
C ALA A 71 20.21 19.33 -17.95
N LEU A 72 21.51 19.43 -17.59
CA LEU A 72 22.52 20.45 -18.00
C LEU A 72 23.38 20.17 -19.27
N ARG A 73 23.98 21.24 -19.86
CA ARG A 73 25.18 21.20 -20.73
C ARG A 73 25.93 22.56 -20.80
N ASN A 74 27.26 22.56 -21.01
CA ASN A 74 28.16 23.75 -21.03
C ASN A 74 28.55 24.24 -22.44
N ILE A 75 28.91 25.53 -22.58
CA ILE A 75 29.94 26.08 -23.50
C ILE A 75 30.35 27.52 -23.09
N VAL A 76 31.50 28.01 -23.57
CA VAL A 76 32.24 29.21 -23.10
C VAL A 76 31.84 30.52 -23.80
N GLY A 77 31.79 31.63 -23.04
CA GLY A 77 31.79 33.01 -23.57
C GLY A 77 31.64 34.05 -22.45
N GLY A 78 32.54 35.04 -22.37
CA GLY A 78 32.53 36.08 -21.31
C GLY A 78 31.88 37.40 -21.74
N GLY A 79 31.42 38.22 -20.79
CA GLY A 79 30.81 39.52 -21.12
C GLY A 79 30.10 40.29 -19.99
N ASP A 80 30.88 40.75 -19.00
CA ASP A 80 30.67 41.93 -18.14
C ASP A 80 29.37 42.17 -17.33
N TRP A 81 29.51 42.97 -16.25
CA TRP A 81 28.52 43.16 -15.18
C TRP A 81 27.73 44.48 -15.32
N LYS A 82 26.39 44.45 -15.12
CA LYS A 82 25.63 45.65 -14.66
C LYS A 82 24.23 45.37 -14.09
N LEU A 83 24.03 45.84 -12.86
CA LEU A 83 22.73 46.05 -12.23
C LEU A 83 22.09 47.37 -12.71
N PRO A 84 20.79 47.56 -12.50
CA PRO A 84 20.36 48.72 -11.71
C PRO A 84 19.53 48.35 -10.46
N LYS A 85 19.38 49.33 -9.56
CA LYS A 85 18.76 49.21 -8.22
C LYS A 85 17.24 49.51 -8.21
N PRO A 86 16.49 49.11 -7.16
CA PRO A 86 15.03 49.23 -7.09
C PRO A 86 14.55 50.65 -6.72
N ALA A 87 13.25 50.90 -6.93
CA ALA A 87 12.56 52.12 -6.48
C ALA A 87 11.31 51.78 -5.65
N ALA A 88 11.06 52.59 -4.62
CA ALA A 88 10.08 52.43 -3.56
C ALA A 88 8.64 52.07 -4.01
N GLY A 89 7.99 51.18 -3.25
CA GLY A 89 6.59 50.81 -3.46
C GLY A 89 5.58 51.77 -2.82
N ARG A 90 4.29 51.50 -3.08
CA ARG A 90 3.15 51.94 -2.26
C ARG A 90 2.10 50.83 -2.24
N VAL A 91 1.58 50.50 -1.07
CA VAL A 91 0.38 49.69 -0.90
C VAL A 91 -0.81 50.62 -0.74
N PHE A 92 -1.85 50.43 -1.55
CA PHE A 92 -3.24 50.72 -1.19
C PHE A 92 -4.15 49.77 -1.98
N ALA A 93 -5.31 49.44 -1.41
CA ALA A 93 -6.12 48.31 -1.83
C ALA A 93 -7.27 48.69 -2.80
N GLU A 94 -8.01 47.65 -3.20
CA GLU A 94 -9.31 47.67 -3.89
C GLU A 94 -9.37 48.16 -5.34
N ARG A 95 -9.57 47.21 -6.26
CA ARG A 95 -10.91 46.95 -6.83
C ARG A 95 -10.99 45.56 -7.48
N ARG A 96 -12.17 44.93 -7.41
CA ARG A 96 -12.48 43.68 -8.13
C ARG A 96 -12.76 44.01 -9.61
N GLU A 97 -12.07 43.34 -10.53
CA GLU A 97 -12.52 43.19 -11.92
C GLU A 97 -12.48 41.72 -12.36
N TYR A 98 -13.54 41.27 -13.06
CA TYR A 98 -13.66 39.91 -13.55
C TYR A 98 -12.74 39.67 -14.76
N ARG A 99 -11.61 38.98 -14.56
CA ARG A 99 -10.81 38.47 -15.69
C ARG A 99 -11.53 37.31 -16.38
N LYS A 100 -11.90 37.54 -17.65
CA LYS A 100 -12.61 36.58 -18.52
C LYS A 100 -11.85 35.25 -18.63
N MET A 101 -12.59 34.14 -18.66
CA MET A 101 -12.04 32.80 -18.90
C MET A 101 -11.19 32.75 -20.17
N ARG A 102 -9.95 32.32 -20.04
CA ARG A 102 -9.04 32.03 -21.17
C ARG A 102 -9.40 30.65 -21.71
N LYS A 103 -9.95 30.55 -22.92
CA LYS A 103 -10.27 29.25 -23.55
C LYS A 103 -9.02 28.36 -23.55
N ARG A 104 -9.15 27.10 -23.12
CA ARG A 104 -8.07 26.11 -23.22
C ARG A 104 -7.68 25.93 -24.69
N ALA A 105 -6.39 25.91 -24.97
CA ALA A 105 -5.87 25.43 -26.26
C ALA A 105 -6.16 23.91 -26.40
N PRO A 106 -6.30 23.38 -27.63
CA PRO A 106 -6.43 21.93 -27.82
C PRO A 106 -5.20 21.20 -27.24
N LYS A 107 -5.43 20.02 -26.65
CA LYS A 107 -4.32 19.12 -26.25
C LYS A 107 -3.47 18.84 -27.51
N ARG A 108 -2.14 18.97 -27.41
CA ARG A 108 -1.24 18.26 -28.32
C ARG A 108 -1.47 16.75 -28.10
N LYS A 109 -1.34 15.93 -29.15
CA LYS A 109 -1.10 14.49 -28.93
C LYS A 109 0.15 14.36 -28.07
N GLN A 110 0.05 13.56 -27.01
CA GLN A 110 1.21 13.09 -26.26
C GLN A 110 1.80 11.93 -27.07
N GLU A 111 3.11 11.85 -27.21
CA GLU A 111 3.76 10.70 -27.82
C GLU A 111 3.88 9.60 -26.75
N LEU A 112 3.56 8.36 -27.13
CA LEU A 112 3.58 7.20 -26.24
C LEU A 112 5.01 6.95 -25.73
N GLU A 113 5.17 6.93 -24.41
CA GLU A 113 6.43 6.61 -23.76
C GLU A 113 6.60 5.08 -23.68
N LEU A 114 7.75 4.55 -24.11
CA LEU A 114 8.04 3.12 -24.00
C LEU A 114 9.13 2.93 -22.94
N SER A 115 8.75 2.28 -21.85
CA SER A 115 9.63 1.84 -20.77
C SER A 115 10.03 0.38 -21.06
N VAL A 116 11.32 0.11 -21.13
CA VAL A 116 11.82 -1.25 -21.35
C VAL A 116 12.93 -1.55 -20.37
N SER A 117 12.73 -2.58 -19.55
CA SER A 117 13.76 -3.14 -18.68
C SER A 117 14.40 -4.34 -19.35
N ILE A 118 15.75 -4.39 -19.40
CA ILE A 118 16.51 -5.55 -19.85
C ILE A 118 17.39 -6.02 -18.69
N CYS A 119 17.08 -7.21 -18.17
CA CYS A 119 17.70 -7.84 -17.01
C CYS A 119 18.56 -9.04 -17.42
N ILE A 120 19.61 -9.30 -16.65
CA ILE A 120 20.40 -10.55 -16.68
C ILE A 120 20.31 -11.16 -15.27
N GLU A 121 20.10 -12.47 -15.20
CA GLU A 121 19.98 -13.24 -13.96
C GLU A 121 21.31 -13.34 -13.19
N GLU A 122 21.27 -13.41 -11.85
CA GLU A 122 22.44 -13.29 -10.98
C GLU A 122 23.40 -14.50 -10.99
N GLN A 123 22.92 -15.68 -11.43
CA GLN A 123 23.70 -16.92 -11.54
C GLN A 123 24.13 -17.21 -12.99
N LEU A 124 23.73 -16.37 -13.94
CA LEU A 124 24.19 -16.45 -15.33
C LEU A 124 25.68 -16.06 -15.39
N PRO A 125 26.56 -16.84 -16.04
CA PRO A 125 27.96 -16.48 -16.21
C PRO A 125 28.17 -15.06 -16.75
N ASP A 126 29.20 -14.37 -16.22
CA ASP A 126 29.58 -13.00 -16.61
C ASP A 126 30.24 -12.97 -18.01
N ASP A 127 29.42 -13.20 -19.03
CA ASP A 127 29.84 -13.32 -20.42
C ASP A 127 29.66 -12.01 -21.20
N THR A 128 30.73 -11.60 -21.87
CA THR A 128 30.76 -10.38 -22.69
C THR A 128 29.81 -10.45 -23.90
N GLU A 129 29.54 -11.61 -24.48
CA GLU A 129 28.54 -11.75 -25.55
C GLU A 129 27.13 -11.47 -25.02
N ILE A 130 26.80 -11.98 -23.83
CA ILE A 130 25.48 -11.82 -23.20
C ILE A 130 25.26 -10.38 -22.74
N GLN A 131 26.28 -9.72 -22.17
CA GLN A 131 26.24 -8.28 -21.90
C GLN A 131 25.98 -7.46 -23.18
N ASN A 132 26.67 -7.76 -24.28
CA ASN A 132 26.46 -7.08 -25.57
C ASN A 132 25.05 -7.32 -26.14
N ILE A 133 24.51 -8.54 -26.00
CA ILE A 133 23.12 -8.86 -26.37
C ILE A 133 22.14 -8.00 -25.56
N ALA A 134 22.32 -7.89 -24.23
CA ALA A 134 21.46 -7.08 -23.38
C ALA A 134 21.49 -5.58 -23.76
N GLU A 135 22.65 -5.01 -24.07
CA GLU A 135 22.74 -3.63 -24.58
C GLU A 135 22.03 -3.47 -25.94
N MET A 136 22.17 -4.44 -26.85
CA MET A 136 21.45 -4.44 -28.12
C MET A 136 19.93 -4.56 -27.93
N LEU A 137 19.46 -5.34 -26.93
CA LEU A 137 18.04 -5.48 -26.62
C LEU A 137 17.39 -4.16 -26.17
N ARG A 138 18.11 -3.30 -25.45
CA ARG A 138 17.62 -1.95 -25.06
C ARG A 138 17.28 -1.04 -26.25
N VAL A 139 17.76 -1.36 -27.45
CA VAL A 139 17.39 -0.68 -28.70
C VAL A 139 16.42 -1.53 -29.53
N ASN A 140 16.69 -2.84 -29.65
CA ASN A 140 15.87 -3.78 -30.42
C ASN A 140 14.41 -3.84 -29.93
N VAL A 141 14.18 -3.95 -28.60
CA VAL A 141 12.85 -4.18 -28.02
C VAL A 141 11.93 -2.96 -28.20
N PRO A 142 12.32 -1.70 -27.87
CA PRO A 142 11.52 -0.53 -28.20
C PRO A 142 11.25 -0.32 -29.70
N MET A 143 12.07 -0.88 -30.60
CA MET A 143 11.80 -0.87 -32.04
C MET A 143 10.74 -1.91 -32.43
N ALA A 144 10.81 -3.12 -31.89
CA ALA A 144 9.82 -4.17 -32.13
C ALA A 144 8.43 -3.77 -31.61
N MET A 145 8.34 -3.26 -30.37
CA MET A 145 7.11 -2.73 -29.79
C MET A 145 6.44 -1.69 -30.71
N LYS A 146 7.22 -0.70 -31.19
CA LYS A 146 6.69 0.34 -32.08
C LYS A 146 6.13 -0.19 -33.40
N LEU A 147 6.64 -1.30 -33.93
CA LEU A 147 6.12 -1.89 -35.16
C LEU A 147 4.86 -2.72 -34.89
N ALA A 148 4.88 -3.60 -33.88
CA ALA A 148 3.70 -4.38 -33.49
C ALA A 148 2.51 -3.47 -33.16
N PHE A 149 2.74 -2.37 -32.43
CA PHE A 149 1.68 -1.42 -32.05
C PHE A 149 1.08 -0.67 -33.24
N ASN A 150 1.79 -0.53 -34.36
CA ASN A 150 1.22 0.07 -35.58
C ASN A 150 0.22 -0.87 -36.28
N GLY A 151 0.29 -2.18 -36.06
CA GLY A 151 -0.62 -3.17 -36.64
C GLY A 151 -1.94 -3.31 -35.87
N LEU A 152 -1.91 -3.20 -34.54
CA LEU A 152 -3.05 -3.52 -33.65
C LEU A 152 -4.37 -2.83 -34.01
N LYS A 153 -4.33 -1.52 -34.28
CA LYS A 153 -5.53 -0.67 -34.31
C LYS A 153 -6.48 -0.93 -35.49
N ASP A 154 -5.94 -1.35 -36.63
CA ASP A 154 -6.70 -1.70 -37.84
C ASP A 154 -6.63 -3.21 -38.15
N SER A 155 -6.24 -4.01 -37.15
CA SER A 155 -6.05 -5.45 -37.26
C SER A 155 -7.34 -6.22 -37.53
N LYS A 156 -7.19 -7.44 -38.08
CA LYS A 156 -8.31 -8.31 -38.50
C LYS A 156 -8.11 -9.78 -38.12
N TYR A 157 -7.22 -10.04 -37.17
CA TYR A 157 -7.07 -11.37 -36.55
C TYR A 157 -8.42 -11.79 -35.95
N LYS A 158 -8.77 -13.06 -36.06
CA LYS A 158 -10.03 -13.64 -35.59
C LYS A 158 -9.89 -14.34 -34.25
N THR A 159 -8.67 -14.78 -33.91
CA THR A 159 -8.38 -15.62 -32.75
C THR A 159 -7.69 -14.85 -31.63
N ARG A 160 -6.95 -13.78 -31.96
CA ARG A 160 -6.24 -12.91 -31.01
C ARG A 160 -7.20 -12.30 -29.98
N GLU A 161 -6.87 -12.40 -28.70
CA GLU A 161 -7.57 -11.70 -27.62
C GLU A 161 -7.44 -10.18 -27.79
N THR A 162 -8.56 -9.46 -27.68
CA THR A 162 -8.62 -8.02 -28.02
C THR A 162 -8.49 -7.09 -26.80
N ASP A 163 -8.03 -7.60 -25.65
CA ASP A 163 -7.80 -6.81 -24.44
C ASP A 163 -6.80 -5.65 -24.64
N ILE A 164 -5.98 -5.72 -25.69
CA ILE A 164 -5.12 -4.63 -26.18
C ILE A 164 -5.47 -4.35 -27.66
N GLU A 165 -6.39 -3.42 -27.93
CA GLU A 165 -6.74 -2.95 -29.30
C GLU A 165 -5.95 -1.72 -29.74
N ASP A 166 -5.68 -0.78 -28.83
CA ASP A 166 -5.06 0.51 -29.14
C ASP A 166 -4.20 1.01 -27.98
N VAL A 167 -2.88 0.97 -28.16
CA VAL A 167 -1.92 1.53 -27.19
C VAL A 167 -1.99 3.07 -27.08
N GLY A 168 -2.66 3.75 -28.02
CA GLY A 168 -2.84 5.20 -28.02
C GLY A 168 -3.77 5.75 -26.93
N GLY A 169 -4.37 4.88 -26.11
CA GLY A 169 -5.09 5.25 -24.90
C GLY A 169 -4.18 5.49 -23.67
N PHE A 170 -2.95 5.00 -23.70
CA PHE A 170 -2.01 5.05 -22.57
C PHE A 170 -1.00 6.20 -22.72
N GLU A 171 -0.40 6.65 -21.61
CA GLU A 171 0.75 7.56 -21.66
C GLU A 171 2.08 6.80 -21.75
N THR A 172 2.15 5.62 -21.11
CA THR A 172 3.33 4.73 -21.09
C THR A 172 2.94 3.28 -21.44
N VAL A 173 3.86 2.53 -22.06
CA VAL A 173 3.81 1.05 -22.11
C VAL A 173 5.09 0.50 -21.49
N GLU A 174 4.97 -0.51 -20.63
CA GLU A 174 6.11 -1.14 -19.95
C GLU A 174 6.24 -2.62 -20.34
N LEU A 175 7.47 -3.01 -20.66
CA LEU A 175 7.85 -4.37 -21.03
C LEU A 175 9.19 -4.74 -20.36
N SER A 176 9.23 -5.92 -19.75
CA SER A 176 10.41 -6.47 -19.08
C SER A 176 10.94 -7.67 -19.89
N VAL A 177 12.25 -7.73 -20.12
CA VAL A 177 12.90 -8.88 -20.75
C VAL A 177 14.06 -9.35 -19.87
N MET A 178 14.06 -10.62 -19.49
CA MET A 178 15.07 -11.22 -18.62
C MET A 178 15.80 -12.38 -19.32
N LEU A 179 17.12 -12.28 -19.35
CA LEU A 179 18.01 -13.34 -19.80
C LEU A 179 18.42 -14.22 -18.60
N CYS A 180 18.17 -15.52 -18.67
CA CYS A 180 18.40 -16.49 -17.60
C CYS A 180 19.07 -17.78 -18.11
N ASN A 181 19.39 -18.70 -17.18
CA ASN A 181 19.92 -20.03 -17.48
C ASN A 181 18.81 -21.10 -17.47
N ASP A 182 19.13 -22.34 -17.88
CA ASP A 182 18.16 -23.43 -17.98
C ASP A 182 17.61 -23.87 -16.61
N GLU A 183 18.41 -23.86 -15.55
CA GLU A 183 17.94 -24.23 -14.20
C GLU A 183 16.86 -23.27 -13.70
N PHE A 184 17.08 -21.97 -13.93
CA PHE A 184 16.16 -20.90 -13.59
C PHE A 184 14.85 -20.99 -14.40
N ILE A 185 14.92 -21.12 -15.73
CA ILE A 185 13.68 -21.20 -16.53
C ILE A 185 12.94 -22.52 -16.32
N CYS A 186 13.64 -23.64 -16.08
CA CYS A 186 13.04 -24.93 -15.72
C CYS A 186 12.23 -24.81 -14.43
N LYS A 187 12.81 -24.21 -13.40
CA LYS A 187 12.10 -23.90 -12.15
C LYS A 187 10.88 -23.02 -12.41
N LEU A 188 11.02 -21.97 -13.23
CA LEU A 188 9.91 -21.06 -13.53
C LEU A 188 8.79 -21.73 -14.33
N ASN A 189 9.14 -22.59 -15.29
CA ASN A 189 8.20 -23.38 -16.09
C ASN A 189 7.41 -24.36 -15.20
N LYS A 190 8.10 -25.02 -14.27
CA LYS A 190 7.50 -25.89 -13.25
C LYS A 190 6.54 -25.16 -12.32
N GLU A 191 6.86 -23.91 -11.98
CA GLU A 191 6.06 -23.09 -11.06
C GLU A 191 4.83 -22.45 -11.74
N TRP A 192 4.86 -22.22 -13.05
CA TRP A 192 3.76 -21.59 -13.82
C TRP A 192 2.95 -22.56 -14.68
N ARG A 193 3.58 -23.39 -15.52
CA ARG A 193 2.93 -24.38 -16.40
C ARG A 193 2.82 -25.77 -15.75
N GLY A 194 3.62 -26.06 -14.71
CA GLY A 194 3.71 -27.38 -14.08
C GLY A 194 4.73 -28.32 -14.74
N GLU A 195 5.49 -27.81 -15.72
CA GLU A 195 6.43 -28.55 -16.54
C GLU A 195 7.84 -28.59 -15.93
N ASP A 196 8.31 -29.78 -15.54
CA ASP A 196 9.61 -29.98 -14.89
C ASP A 196 10.78 -30.09 -15.89
N HIS A 197 10.84 -29.16 -16.85
CA HIS A 197 11.91 -29.04 -17.85
C HIS A 197 12.13 -27.58 -18.27
N PRO A 198 13.34 -27.21 -18.73
CA PRO A 198 13.56 -25.90 -19.35
C PRO A 198 12.69 -25.73 -20.61
N THR A 199 12.47 -24.48 -20.96
CA THR A 199 11.85 -24.03 -22.22
C THR A 199 12.72 -22.90 -22.80
N ASP A 200 12.45 -22.44 -24.02
CA ASP A 200 13.16 -21.33 -24.64
C ASP A 200 12.70 -19.96 -24.14
N VAL A 201 11.39 -19.74 -24.11
CA VAL A 201 10.75 -18.50 -23.65
C VAL A 201 9.50 -18.74 -22.79
N LEU A 202 9.31 -17.89 -21.79
CA LEU A 202 8.05 -17.75 -21.04
C LEU A 202 7.56 -16.30 -21.13
N SER A 203 6.27 -16.12 -21.41
CA SER A 203 5.64 -14.81 -21.56
C SER A 203 4.52 -14.65 -20.54
N MET A 204 4.63 -13.64 -19.67
CA MET A 204 3.76 -13.47 -18.51
C MET A 204 3.03 -12.14 -18.60
N SER A 205 1.78 -12.16 -19.08
CA SER A 205 0.95 -10.95 -19.18
C SER A 205 0.69 -10.36 -17.80
N GLN A 206 0.86 -9.04 -17.69
CA GLN A 206 0.52 -8.26 -16.49
C GLN A 206 -0.63 -7.27 -16.74
N HIS A 207 -1.24 -7.29 -17.91
CA HIS A 207 -2.37 -6.42 -18.26
C HIS A 207 -3.64 -6.84 -17.51
N VAL A 208 -4.42 -5.85 -17.06
CA VAL A 208 -5.66 -6.06 -16.29
C VAL A 208 -6.75 -5.15 -16.88
N PRO A 209 -7.60 -5.64 -17.82
CA PRO A 209 -8.50 -4.81 -18.62
C PRO A 209 -9.51 -3.97 -17.82
N GLU A 210 -9.92 -4.42 -16.63
CA GLU A 210 -10.85 -3.72 -15.75
C GLU A 210 -10.21 -2.46 -15.13
N LEU A 211 -8.88 -2.46 -14.95
CA LEU A 211 -8.09 -1.36 -14.43
C LEU A 211 -7.62 -0.46 -15.56
N LYS A 212 -8.39 0.59 -15.87
CA LYS A 212 -7.97 1.62 -16.84
C LYS A 212 -6.89 2.53 -16.24
N LEU A 213 -5.67 2.00 -16.16
CA LEU A 213 -4.48 2.70 -15.67
C LEU A 213 -3.84 3.58 -16.74
N PRO A 214 -3.03 4.57 -16.32
CA PRO A 214 -2.09 5.53 -17.49
C PRO A 214 -0.94 4.74 -18.18
N VAL A 215 -0.78 3.46 -17.82
CA VAL A 215 0.27 2.52 -18.22
C VAL A 215 -0.35 1.24 -18.73
N LEU A 216 0.12 0.76 -19.89
CA LEU A 216 -0.06 -0.62 -20.30
C LEU A 216 1.13 -1.44 -19.79
N MET A 217 0.92 -2.22 -18.72
CA MET A 217 1.89 -3.21 -18.27
C MET A 217 1.75 -4.44 -19.19
N MET A 218 2.59 -4.57 -20.22
CA MET A 218 2.55 -5.77 -21.06
C MET A 218 2.96 -6.99 -20.25
N GLY A 219 4.03 -6.86 -19.46
CA GLY A 219 4.52 -7.88 -18.54
C GLY A 219 5.96 -8.30 -18.82
N ASP A 220 6.26 -9.58 -18.57
CA ASP A 220 7.62 -10.14 -18.65
C ASP A 220 7.78 -11.12 -19.82
N ILE A 221 8.95 -11.08 -20.46
CA ILE A 221 9.46 -12.11 -21.36
C ILE A 221 10.74 -12.68 -20.74
N VAL A 222 10.73 -13.94 -20.35
CA VAL A 222 11.87 -14.63 -19.73
C VAL A 222 12.45 -15.62 -20.74
N ILE A 223 13.74 -15.50 -21.05
CA ILE A 223 14.42 -16.28 -22.10
C ILE A 223 15.61 -17.04 -21.50
N SER A 224 15.70 -18.35 -21.76
CA SER A 224 16.94 -19.10 -21.47
C SER A 224 17.98 -18.87 -22.57
N VAL A 225 19.11 -18.29 -22.19
CA VAL A 225 20.25 -18.10 -23.09
C VAL A 225 20.87 -19.44 -23.49
N GLU A 226 20.84 -20.44 -22.60
CA GLU A 226 21.41 -21.77 -22.84
C GLU A 226 20.55 -22.59 -23.82
N THR A 227 19.22 -22.49 -23.74
CA THR A 227 18.31 -23.07 -24.74
C THR A 227 18.40 -22.31 -26.07
N ALA A 228 18.38 -20.97 -26.05
CA ALA A 228 18.54 -20.16 -27.26
C ALA A 228 19.88 -20.44 -27.98
N ALA A 229 20.97 -20.68 -27.25
CA ALA A 229 22.27 -21.02 -27.85
C ALA A 229 22.24 -22.37 -28.59
N ARG A 230 21.49 -23.36 -28.07
CA ARG A 230 21.29 -24.65 -28.75
C ARG A 230 20.45 -24.48 -30.02
N GLN A 231 19.30 -23.81 -29.90
CA GLN A 231 18.42 -23.53 -31.04
C GLN A 231 19.13 -22.73 -32.14
N ALA A 232 19.91 -21.71 -31.79
CA ALA A 232 20.70 -20.93 -32.73
C ALA A 232 21.72 -21.80 -33.51
N ALA A 233 22.38 -22.72 -32.82
CA ALA A 233 23.34 -23.65 -33.43
C ALA A 233 22.66 -24.69 -34.35
N GLU A 234 21.50 -25.20 -33.95
CA GLU A 234 20.69 -26.15 -34.74
C GLU A 234 20.09 -25.49 -35.99
N ARG A 235 19.62 -24.25 -35.87
CA ARG A 235 18.99 -23.45 -36.95
C ARG A 235 20.01 -22.72 -37.83
N GLY A 236 21.27 -22.61 -37.39
CA GLY A 236 22.39 -22.06 -38.17
C GLY A 236 22.49 -20.53 -38.19
N HIS A 237 22.00 -19.84 -37.16
CA HIS A 237 22.08 -18.38 -37.01
C HIS A 237 22.78 -17.97 -35.70
N SER A 238 22.84 -16.67 -35.39
CA SER A 238 23.52 -16.18 -34.18
C SER A 238 22.62 -16.23 -32.95
N LEU A 239 23.22 -16.28 -31.75
CA LEU A 239 22.48 -16.22 -30.47
C LEU A 239 21.63 -14.94 -30.35
N LEU A 240 22.15 -13.80 -30.85
CA LEU A 240 21.40 -12.54 -30.91
C LEU A 240 20.20 -12.61 -31.86
N ASP A 241 20.30 -13.37 -32.96
CA ASP A 241 19.19 -13.56 -33.90
C ASP A 241 18.13 -14.51 -33.30
N GLU A 242 18.51 -15.56 -32.57
CA GLU A 242 17.55 -16.41 -31.84
C GLU A 242 16.82 -15.65 -30.74
N ILE A 243 17.54 -14.96 -29.85
CA ILE A 243 16.93 -14.16 -28.77
C ILE A 243 16.00 -13.07 -29.32
N ARG A 244 16.26 -12.57 -30.54
CA ARG A 244 15.34 -11.65 -31.25
C ARG A 244 14.04 -12.30 -31.72
N ILE A 245 14.08 -13.55 -32.17
CA ILE A 245 12.89 -14.34 -32.52
C ILE A 245 12.07 -14.57 -31.25
N LEU A 246 12.70 -15.09 -30.19
CA LEU A 246 12.07 -15.33 -28.87
C LEU A 246 11.42 -14.06 -28.28
N VAL A 247 12.07 -12.90 -28.43
CA VAL A 247 11.51 -11.58 -28.04
C VAL A 247 10.26 -11.21 -28.83
N ILE A 248 10.22 -11.43 -30.15
CA ILE A 248 9.03 -11.13 -30.96
C ILE A 248 7.90 -12.09 -30.62
N HIS A 249 8.19 -13.39 -30.58
CA HIS A 249 7.23 -14.43 -30.26
C HIS A 249 6.58 -14.20 -28.88
N GLY A 250 7.39 -13.91 -27.86
CA GLY A 250 6.87 -13.59 -26.54
C GLY A 250 6.09 -12.27 -26.50
N MET A 251 6.54 -11.25 -27.23
CA MET A 251 5.80 -9.98 -27.35
C MET A 251 4.44 -10.15 -28.05
N LEU A 252 4.31 -11.10 -28.99
CA LEU A 252 3.02 -11.44 -29.61
C LEU A 252 2.09 -12.13 -28.60
N HIS A 253 2.59 -13.05 -27.77
CA HIS A 253 1.81 -13.61 -26.65
C HIS A 253 1.34 -12.52 -25.66
N LEU A 254 2.20 -11.55 -25.31
CA LEU A 254 1.82 -10.39 -24.50
C LEU A 254 0.85 -9.41 -25.21
N LEU A 255 0.57 -9.62 -26.50
CA LEU A 255 -0.44 -8.92 -27.30
C LEU A 255 -1.67 -9.78 -27.59
N GLY A 256 -1.86 -10.89 -26.87
CA GLY A 256 -3.05 -11.74 -26.96
C GLY A 256 -3.08 -12.67 -28.17
N PHE A 257 -1.95 -12.87 -28.87
CA PHE A 257 -1.83 -13.99 -29.82
C PHE A 257 -1.57 -15.27 -29.04
N ASP A 258 -2.22 -16.37 -29.42
CA ASP A 258 -1.93 -17.69 -28.86
C ASP A 258 -2.03 -18.73 -29.96
N HIS A 259 -0.90 -19.39 -30.26
CA HIS A 259 -0.80 -20.40 -31.29
C HIS A 259 -1.26 -21.79 -30.82
N GLU A 260 -1.41 -22.02 -29.51
CA GLU A 260 -1.89 -23.31 -28.97
C GLU A 260 -3.42 -23.49 -29.15
N ILE A 261 -4.18 -22.45 -29.59
CA ILE A 261 -5.65 -22.46 -29.67
C ILE A 261 -6.21 -23.16 -30.93
N SER A 262 -5.68 -22.88 -32.12
CA SER A 262 -6.07 -23.58 -33.38
C SER A 262 -5.07 -23.31 -34.52
N ASP A 263 -5.13 -24.14 -35.57
CA ASP A 263 -4.40 -23.99 -36.84
C ASP A 263 -4.53 -22.56 -37.43
N GLU A 264 -5.69 -21.91 -37.29
CA GLU A 264 -5.86 -20.52 -37.73
C GLU A 264 -5.17 -19.51 -36.81
N ALA A 265 -5.11 -19.76 -35.50
CA ALA A 265 -4.46 -18.88 -34.55
C ALA A 265 -2.93 -18.96 -34.65
N GLU A 266 -2.40 -20.18 -34.78
CA GLU A 266 -1.02 -20.45 -35.11
C GLU A 266 -0.59 -19.71 -36.39
N LYS A 267 -1.41 -19.80 -37.45
CA LYS A 267 -1.14 -19.13 -38.72
C LYS A 267 -1.28 -17.60 -38.66
N GLU A 268 -2.23 -17.07 -37.88
CA GLU A 268 -2.37 -15.62 -37.67
C GLU A 268 -1.20 -15.05 -36.85
N MET A 269 -0.59 -15.84 -35.95
CA MET A 269 0.63 -15.48 -35.21
C MET A 269 1.91 -15.64 -36.07
N GLU A 270 2.02 -16.70 -36.88
CA GLU A 270 3.15 -16.94 -37.79
C GLU A 270 3.32 -15.83 -38.83
N GLU A 271 2.21 -15.39 -39.46
CA GLU A 271 2.23 -14.30 -40.44
C GLU A 271 2.72 -12.97 -39.83
N GLU A 272 2.37 -12.68 -38.56
CA GLU A 272 2.80 -11.46 -37.88
C GLU A 272 4.25 -11.56 -37.34
N GLU A 273 4.67 -12.73 -36.85
CA GLU A 273 6.07 -12.98 -36.44
C GLU A 273 7.03 -12.82 -37.63
N GLU A 274 6.68 -13.37 -38.79
CA GLU A 274 7.40 -13.12 -40.05
C GLU A 274 7.39 -11.64 -40.45
N LEU A 275 6.25 -10.94 -40.34
CA LEU A 275 6.11 -9.53 -40.72
C LEU A 275 7.01 -8.63 -39.88
N LEU A 276 7.06 -8.86 -38.57
CA LEU A 276 7.90 -8.10 -37.64
C LEU A 276 9.39 -8.38 -37.88
N LEU A 277 9.81 -9.64 -38.00
CA LEU A 277 11.20 -10.01 -38.33
C LEU A 277 11.66 -9.34 -39.64
N LYS A 278 10.84 -9.41 -40.70
CA LYS A 278 11.14 -8.81 -42.01
C LYS A 278 11.18 -7.28 -41.96
N SER A 279 10.27 -6.65 -41.21
CA SER A 279 10.20 -5.18 -41.06
C SER A 279 11.37 -4.60 -40.25
N LEU A 280 11.88 -5.37 -39.28
CA LEU A 280 13.05 -5.03 -38.47
C LEU A 280 14.39 -5.33 -39.18
N GLY A 281 14.36 -6.10 -40.29
CA GLY A 281 15.56 -6.58 -40.97
C GLY A 281 16.35 -7.59 -40.16
N TRP A 282 15.70 -8.30 -39.23
CA TRP A 282 16.31 -9.32 -38.39
C TRP A 282 16.36 -10.66 -39.15
N LYS A 283 17.34 -11.50 -38.81
CA LYS A 283 17.53 -12.80 -39.47
C LYS A 283 16.82 -13.88 -38.66
N GLY A 284 16.22 -14.83 -39.36
CA GLY A 284 15.52 -15.95 -38.75
C GLY A 284 14.35 -16.43 -39.61
N LYS A 285 13.72 -17.51 -39.15
CA LYS A 285 12.30 -17.81 -39.35
C LYS A 285 11.60 -17.57 -38.01
N GLY A 286 10.28 -17.44 -37.99
CA GLY A 286 9.54 -17.47 -36.72
C GLY A 286 9.66 -18.83 -36.01
N LEU A 287 9.39 -18.89 -34.71
CA LEU A 287 9.38 -20.14 -33.93
C LEU A 287 8.43 -21.16 -34.52
N ILE A 288 7.20 -20.75 -34.85
CA ILE A 288 6.14 -21.61 -35.41
C ILE A 288 6.60 -22.26 -36.72
N GLN A 289 7.07 -21.45 -37.67
CA GLN A 289 7.63 -21.92 -38.94
C GLN A 289 8.85 -22.84 -38.75
N SER A 290 9.60 -22.66 -37.66
CA SER A 290 10.75 -23.50 -37.30
C SER A 290 10.33 -24.84 -36.68
N ALA A 291 9.27 -24.86 -35.86
CA ALA A 291 8.69 -26.09 -35.30
C ALA A 291 8.14 -26.99 -36.41
N TYR A 292 7.41 -26.41 -37.38
CA TYR A 292 6.90 -27.13 -38.55
C TYR A 292 7.99 -27.80 -39.39
N ASP A 293 9.21 -27.26 -39.46
CA ASP A 293 10.31 -27.91 -40.16
C ASP A 293 10.98 -29.02 -39.32
N ILE A 294 10.93 -28.92 -37.99
CA ILE A 294 11.43 -29.95 -37.06
C ILE A 294 10.48 -31.16 -37.01
N GLU A 295 9.16 -30.96 -36.92
CA GLU A 295 8.18 -32.06 -36.82
C GLU A 295 8.27 -33.03 -38.01
N LYS A 296 8.55 -32.52 -39.21
CA LYS A 296 8.76 -33.34 -40.43
C LYS A 296 9.97 -34.28 -40.34
N THR A 297 10.80 -34.16 -39.29
CA THR A 297 12.05 -34.93 -39.10
C THR A 297 12.10 -35.78 -37.83
N ALA A 298 11.19 -35.59 -36.87
CA ALA A 298 11.23 -36.23 -35.55
C ALA A 298 10.21 -37.37 -35.36
N LYS A 299 10.37 -38.20 -34.32
CA LYS A 299 9.42 -39.25 -33.90
C LYS A 299 9.13 -39.16 -32.40
N PRO A 300 7.86 -39.20 -31.95
CA PRO A 300 7.49 -39.03 -30.55
C PRO A 300 7.51 -40.34 -29.73
N LEU A 301 7.85 -40.21 -28.44
CA LEU A 301 7.63 -41.17 -27.34
C LEU A 301 7.38 -40.38 -26.02
N PRO A 302 6.75 -40.98 -24.98
CA PRO A 302 5.57 -40.34 -24.39
C PRO A 302 5.67 -39.81 -22.93
N GLU A 303 4.62 -39.08 -22.56
CA GLU A 303 4.31 -38.43 -21.26
C GLU A 303 4.25 -39.35 -20.02
N LYS A 304 4.28 -38.76 -18.81
CA LYS A 304 3.49 -39.26 -17.64
C LYS A 304 3.33 -38.32 -16.42
N SER A 305 2.10 -37.82 -16.24
CA SER A 305 1.29 -37.72 -15.00
C SER A 305 1.87 -37.22 -13.64
N ASP A 306 1.39 -36.05 -13.22
CA ASP A 306 0.79 -35.65 -11.91
C ASP A 306 1.27 -36.30 -10.59
N ASP A 307 1.84 -35.47 -9.68
CA ASP A 307 1.50 -35.51 -8.24
C ASP A 307 1.72 -34.12 -7.58
N ARG A 308 0.99 -33.80 -6.51
CA ARG A 308 0.83 -32.42 -5.99
C ARG A 308 1.48 -32.19 -4.62
N LYS A 309 2.20 -31.07 -4.48
CA LYS A 309 2.35 -30.34 -3.19
C LYS A 309 2.78 -28.88 -3.36
N LYS A 310 2.39 -28.05 -2.40
CA LYS A 310 2.74 -26.62 -2.34
C LYS A 310 4.23 -26.42 -2.02
N GLY A 311 4.85 -25.48 -2.73
CA GLY A 311 6.08 -24.78 -2.36
C GLY A 311 5.97 -23.31 -2.79
N ASP A 312 6.76 -22.41 -2.19
CA ASP A 312 6.76 -20.99 -2.58
C ASP A 312 7.46 -20.81 -3.93
N GLY A 313 6.69 -20.39 -4.95
CA GLY A 313 7.21 -20.07 -6.28
C GLY A 313 7.76 -18.66 -6.38
N LEU A 314 8.86 -18.48 -7.13
CA LEU A 314 9.47 -17.17 -7.37
C LEU A 314 8.78 -16.48 -8.55
N ARG A 315 7.93 -15.49 -8.23
CA ARG A 315 7.41 -14.54 -9.22
C ARG A 315 8.48 -13.49 -9.50
N PHE A 316 8.83 -13.30 -10.78
CA PHE A 316 9.96 -12.45 -11.18
C PHE A 316 9.66 -10.98 -11.43
N TYR A 317 8.50 -10.51 -10.99
CA TYR A 317 8.40 -9.12 -10.55
C TYR A 317 9.18 -8.99 -9.22
N ARG A 318 10.39 -8.41 -9.26
CA ARG A 318 11.10 -7.97 -8.05
C ARG A 318 10.48 -6.62 -7.67
N PRO A 319 9.57 -6.54 -6.67
CA PRO A 319 8.88 -5.30 -6.41
C PRO A 319 9.87 -4.22 -5.98
N LYS A 320 9.61 -2.99 -6.41
CA LYS A 320 10.38 -1.80 -6.03
C LYS A 320 10.55 -1.66 -4.51
N PHE A 321 9.62 -2.22 -3.75
CA PHE A 321 9.65 -2.29 -2.29
C PHE A 321 9.40 -3.73 -1.80
N SER A 322 10.25 -4.23 -0.91
CA SER A 322 10.07 -5.47 -0.16
C SER A 322 8.89 -5.40 0.83
N TYR A 323 8.54 -4.19 1.30
CA TYR A 323 7.51 -3.94 2.32
C TYR A 323 6.69 -2.68 2.03
N ILE A 324 5.41 -2.71 2.45
CA ILE A 324 4.54 -1.53 2.53
C ILE A 324 4.15 -1.33 4.00
N PHE A 325 4.49 -0.20 4.58
CA PHE A 325 4.02 0.23 5.90
C PHE A 325 2.79 1.13 5.73
N CYS A 326 1.68 0.81 6.40
CA CYS A 326 0.40 1.49 6.18
C CYS A 326 -0.31 1.80 7.50
N ASP A 327 -0.76 3.05 7.68
CA ASP A 327 -1.64 3.44 8.79
C ASP A 327 -3.11 3.05 8.55
N MET A 328 -3.90 3.03 9.63
CA MET A 328 -5.33 2.78 9.61
C MET A 328 -6.20 4.05 9.58
N ASP A 329 -6.16 4.90 10.61
CA ASP A 329 -7.20 5.91 10.89
C ASP A 329 -6.95 7.21 10.13
N GLY A 330 -7.59 7.38 8.96
CA GLY A 330 -7.31 8.50 8.04
C GLY A 330 -6.55 8.08 6.79
N THR A 331 -6.07 6.82 6.75
CA THR A 331 -5.31 6.25 5.65
C THR A 331 -6.01 5.04 5.03
N LEU A 332 -5.89 3.83 5.61
CA LEU A 332 -6.57 2.63 5.12
C LEU A 332 -8.08 2.63 5.41
N LEU A 333 -8.49 3.30 6.48
CA LEU A 333 -9.88 3.49 6.88
C LEU A 333 -10.39 4.83 6.36
N ASN A 334 -11.52 4.77 5.66
CA ASN A 334 -12.26 5.94 5.19
C ASN A 334 -12.90 6.72 6.37
N SER A 335 -13.58 7.85 6.08
CA SER A 335 -14.24 8.71 7.08
C SER A 335 -15.28 8.00 7.98
N LYS A 336 -15.70 6.78 7.63
CA LYS A 336 -16.66 5.94 8.38
C LYS A 336 -15.98 4.85 9.20
N SER A 337 -14.64 4.90 9.33
CA SER A 337 -13.82 3.84 9.95
C SER A 337 -13.94 2.47 9.25
N GLN A 338 -14.14 2.46 7.93
CA GLN A 338 -14.33 1.26 7.11
C GLN A 338 -13.23 1.11 6.07
N ILE A 339 -12.86 -0.14 5.76
CA ILE A 339 -11.97 -0.50 4.65
C ILE A 339 -12.85 -0.68 3.40
N SER A 340 -12.47 -0.08 2.27
CA SER A 340 -13.14 -0.28 0.99
C SER A 340 -12.75 -1.60 0.33
N GLU A 341 -13.59 -2.07 -0.60
CA GLU A 341 -13.28 -3.28 -1.37
C GLU A 341 -12.03 -3.10 -2.25
N ALA A 342 -11.81 -1.90 -2.79
CA ALA A 342 -10.62 -1.56 -3.57
C ALA A 342 -9.34 -1.62 -2.71
N ASN A 343 -9.33 -0.98 -1.54
CA ASN A 343 -8.21 -1.07 -0.60
C ASN A 343 -7.93 -2.53 -0.19
N ALA A 344 -8.98 -3.31 0.09
CA ALA A 344 -8.83 -4.72 0.45
C ALA A 344 -8.29 -5.60 -0.69
N LYS A 345 -8.74 -5.36 -1.93
CA LYS A 345 -8.21 -6.02 -3.13
C LYS A 345 -6.74 -5.68 -3.36
N ALA A 346 -6.36 -4.39 -3.31
CA ALA A 346 -4.99 -3.95 -3.52
C ALA A 346 -4.00 -4.53 -2.50
N LEU A 347 -4.38 -4.62 -1.22
CA LEU A 347 -3.54 -5.20 -0.17
C LEU A 347 -3.36 -6.72 -0.31
N LYS A 348 -4.40 -7.44 -0.76
CA LYS A 348 -4.31 -8.87 -1.10
C LYS A 348 -3.42 -9.07 -2.32
N GLU A 349 -3.59 -8.26 -3.35
CA GLU A 349 -2.79 -8.33 -4.59
C GLU A 349 -1.31 -8.01 -4.33
N ALA A 350 -1.00 -6.99 -3.52
CA ALA A 350 0.37 -6.70 -3.10
C ALA A 350 1.01 -7.89 -2.35
N THR A 351 0.24 -8.55 -1.50
CA THR A 351 0.68 -9.77 -0.79
C THR A 351 0.91 -10.94 -1.76
N LEU A 352 0.05 -11.12 -2.77
CA LEU A 352 0.20 -12.12 -3.84
C LEU A 352 1.39 -11.83 -4.79
N ARG A 353 1.79 -10.55 -4.93
CA ARG A 353 3.01 -10.11 -5.64
C ARG A 353 4.26 -10.12 -4.74
N GLY A 354 4.17 -10.64 -3.52
CA GLY A 354 5.30 -10.86 -2.61
C GLY A 354 5.69 -9.67 -1.72
N LEU A 355 5.03 -8.51 -1.87
CA LEU A 355 5.23 -7.36 -0.98
C LEU A 355 4.63 -7.65 0.39
N LYS A 356 5.37 -7.33 1.44
CA LYS A 356 4.93 -7.57 2.82
C LYS A 356 4.27 -6.31 3.39
N VAL A 357 2.94 -6.32 3.39
CA VAL A 357 2.14 -5.29 4.07
C VAL A 357 2.33 -5.40 5.58
N VAL A 358 2.58 -4.27 6.25
CA VAL A 358 2.74 -4.16 7.71
C VAL A 358 1.92 -2.97 8.20
N ILE A 359 1.05 -3.21 9.19
CA ILE A 359 0.25 -2.15 9.81
C ILE A 359 1.10 -1.33 10.79
N ALA A 360 0.99 0.00 10.72
CA ALA A 360 1.67 0.94 11.60
C ALA A 360 0.68 1.98 12.17
N THR A 361 0.09 1.70 13.34
CA THR A 361 -1.13 2.38 13.81
C THR A 361 -1.08 2.88 15.26
N GLY A 362 -1.93 3.87 15.57
CA GLY A 362 -2.22 4.32 16.93
C GLY A 362 -3.06 3.34 17.77
N LYS A 363 -3.74 2.38 17.13
CA LYS A 363 -4.62 1.37 17.77
C LYS A 363 -3.87 0.28 18.52
N SER A 364 -4.58 -0.47 19.37
CA SER A 364 -4.13 -1.79 19.83
C SER A 364 -4.13 -2.83 18.69
N ARG A 365 -3.35 -3.91 18.86
CA ARG A 365 -3.32 -5.04 17.91
C ARG A 365 -4.69 -5.74 17.78
N PRO A 366 -5.45 -6.03 18.86
CA PRO A 366 -6.81 -6.55 18.75
C PRO A 366 -7.79 -5.59 18.09
N GLY A 367 -7.63 -4.27 18.30
CA GLY A 367 -8.44 -3.25 17.64
C GLY A 367 -8.23 -3.26 16.12
N ALA A 368 -6.97 -3.23 15.68
CA ALA A 368 -6.60 -3.39 14.27
C ALA A 368 -7.13 -4.70 13.67
N MET A 369 -6.92 -5.83 14.35
CA MET A 369 -7.42 -7.14 13.93
C MET A 369 -8.95 -7.22 13.85
N ARG A 370 -9.69 -6.55 14.74
CA ARG A 370 -11.16 -6.54 14.71
C ARG A 370 -11.69 -5.91 13.43
N ILE A 371 -11.11 -4.77 13.02
CA ILE A 371 -11.51 -4.05 11.80
C ILE A 371 -11.06 -4.83 10.56
N LEU A 372 -9.79 -5.23 10.48
CA LEU A 372 -9.22 -5.93 9.34
C LEU A 372 -9.90 -7.30 9.10
N LYS A 373 -10.44 -7.94 10.14
CA LYS A 373 -11.27 -9.14 10.00
C LYS A 373 -12.59 -8.91 9.24
N MET A 374 -13.15 -7.70 9.29
CA MET A 374 -14.40 -7.38 8.56
C MET A 374 -14.18 -7.32 7.03
N ALA A 375 -12.95 -7.07 6.59
CA ALA A 375 -12.54 -7.04 5.19
C ALA A 375 -11.82 -8.32 4.73
N ASP A 376 -11.83 -9.38 5.55
CA ASP A 376 -11.08 -10.62 5.31
C ASP A 376 -9.56 -10.37 5.09
N LEU A 377 -9.01 -9.45 5.90
CA LEU A 377 -7.59 -9.06 5.92
C LEU A 377 -6.87 -9.44 7.22
N ALA A 378 -7.55 -10.10 8.17
CA ALA A 378 -6.98 -10.54 9.43
C ALA A 378 -7.11 -12.05 9.64
N GLY A 379 -6.03 -12.70 10.05
CA GLY A 379 -5.93 -14.15 10.21
C GLY A 379 -4.59 -14.69 9.71
N ARG A 380 -4.46 -16.02 9.67
CA ARG A 380 -3.21 -16.70 9.27
C ARG A 380 -2.68 -16.22 7.92
N ASP A 381 -3.59 -16.02 6.97
CA ASP A 381 -3.32 -15.72 5.57
C ASP A 381 -3.68 -14.25 5.22
N GLY A 382 -3.82 -13.40 6.25
CA GLY A 382 -4.10 -11.96 6.13
C GLY A 382 -2.92 -11.09 6.58
N ILE A 383 -3.02 -9.78 6.34
CA ILE A 383 -1.96 -8.80 6.62
C ILE A 383 -1.77 -8.50 8.12
N VAL A 384 -2.72 -8.91 8.98
CA VAL A 384 -2.58 -8.80 10.44
C VAL A 384 -3.03 -10.08 11.16
N SER A 385 -2.23 -10.53 12.14
CA SER A 385 -2.57 -11.64 13.03
C SER A 385 -1.66 -11.67 14.26
N GLU A 386 -1.90 -12.58 15.19
CA GLU A 386 -1.02 -12.77 16.34
C GLU A 386 0.43 -13.16 15.97
N SER A 387 0.63 -13.69 14.76
CA SER A 387 1.94 -14.05 14.21
C SER A 387 2.50 -13.04 13.20
N SER A 388 1.74 -12.02 12.79
CA SER A 388 2.23 -11.01 11.83
C SER A 388 3.17 -10.02 12.52
N PRO A 389 4.15 -9.46 11.77
CA PRO A 389 4.78 -8.21 12.16
C PRO A 389 3.76 -7.07 12.26
N GLY A 390 4.13 -6.00 12.97
CA GLY A 390 3.33 -4.78 13.04
C GLY A 390 3.83 -3.79 14.09
N VAL A 391 3.42 -2.54 13.93
CA VAL A 391 3.71 -1.43 14.84
C VAL A 391 2.37 -0.90 15.36
N PHE A 392 2.16 -1.01 16.67
CA PHE A 392 0.88 -0.71 17.31
C PHE A 392 1.08 0.29 18.45
N VAL A 393 -0.03 0.86 18.94
CA VAL A 393 -0.05 1.83 20.03
C VAL A 393 0.95 2.97 19.76
N GLN A 394 0.92 3.49 18.53
CA GLN A 394 1.70 4.64 18.06
C GLN A 394 3.25 4.45 18.10
N GLY A 395 3.71 3.19 18.04
CA GLY A 395 5.14 2.83 18.11
C GLY A 395 5.55 2.14 19.41
N LEU A 396 4.67 2.11 20.41
CA LEU A 396 4.96 1.58 21.75
C LEU A 396 4.90 0.06 21.86
N LEU A 397 4.29 -0.64 20.89
CA LEU A 397 4.35 -2.09 20.77
C LEU A 397 4.80 -2.45 19.36
N VAL A 398 5.94 -3.14 19.25
CA VAL A 398 6.50 -3.58 17.97
C VAL A 398 6.60 -5.10 17.97
N TYR A 399 5.92 -5.75 17.03
CA TYR A 399 5.98 -7.19 16.83
C TYR A 399 6.72 -7.54 15.53
N GLY A 400 7.58 -8.53 15.61
CA GLY A 400 8.44 -9.04 14.55
C GLY A 400 7.87 -10.26 13.84
N ARG A 401 8.76 -11.04 13.21
CA ARG A 401 8.37 -12.32 12.57
C ARG A 401 7.78 -13.26 13.64
N GLN A 402 6.75 -14.01 13.26
CA GLN A 402 6.04 -14.97 14.14
C GLN A 402 5.44 -14.32 15.41
N GLY A 403 5.19 -13.01 15.40
CA GLY A 403 4.56 -12.31 16.54
C GLY A 403 5.49 -12.06 17.72
N LYS A 404 6.81 -12.26 17.57
CA LYS A 404 7.78 -11.96 18.63
C LYS A 404 7.72 -10.48 19.01
N GLU A 405 7.56 -10.16 20.29
CA GLU A 405 7.75 -8.79 20.78
C GLU A 405 9.22 -8.34 20.58
N VAL A 406 9.40 -7.23 19.85
CA VAL A 406 10.69 -6.61 19.53
C VAL A 406 10.96 -5.43 20.46
N TYR A 407 9.92 -4.64 20.74
CA TYR A 407 9.98 -3.48 21.61
C TYR A 407 8.65 -3.24 22.33
N ARG A 408 8.75 -2.74 23.56
CA ARG A 408 7.66 -2.30 24.43
C ARG A 408 8.08 -0.99 25.12
N GLY A 409 7.40 0.10 24.81
CA GLY A 409 7.57 1.40 25.48
C GLY A 409 6.50 1.62 26.53
N ASN A 410 6.85 1.50 27.81
CA ASN A 410 5.93 1.76 28.92
C ASN A 410 5.99 3.24 29.34
N LEU A 411 4.84 3.81 29.70
CA LEU A 411 4.73 5.11 30.34
C LEU A 411 5.26 5.04 31.79
N ASP A 412 5.83 6.14 32.26
CA ASP A 412 6.36 6.23 33.62
C ASP A 412 5.26 5.95 34.66
N ARG A 413 5.58 5.16 35.69
CA ARG A 413 4.57 4.66 36.65
C ARG A 413 4.02 5.75 37.58
N ASP A 414 4.79 6.80 37.84
CA ASP A 414 4.29 7.95 38.60
C ASP A 414 3.41 8.84 37.71
N VAL A 415 3.76 9.04 36.42
CA VAL A 415 2.86 9.69 35.46
C VAL A 415 1.55 8.91 35.27
N CYS A 416 1.60 7.58 35.20
CA CYS A 416 0.39 6.73 35.18
C CYS A 416 -0.45 6.90 36.45
N ARG A 417 0.18 6.96 37.63
CA ARG A 417 -0.50 7.19 38.91
C ARG A 417 -1.15 8.58 38.97
N GLU A 418 -0.43 9.62 38.58
CA GLU A 418 -0.92 11.01 38.55
C GLU A 418 -2.10 11.18 37.60
N THR A 419 -2.01 10.65 36.37
CA THR A 419 -3.10 10.73 35.37
C THR A 419 -4.35 9.97 35.83
N CYS A 420 -4.19 8.78 36.41
CA CYS A 420 -5.28 8.01 37.01
C CYS A 420 -5.93 8.71 38.22
N LEU A 421 -5.15 9.37 39.08
CA LEU A 421 -5.69 10.14 40.22
C LEU A 421 -6.45 11.39 39.74
N TYR A 422 -5.90 12.14 38.77
CA TYR A 422 -6.55 13.30 38.17
C TYR A 422 -7.89 12.95 37.52
N SER A 423 -7.96 11.82 36.81
CA SER A 423 -9.20 11.26 36.24
C SER A 423 -10.29 11.07 37.30
N LEU A 424 -9.94 10.46 38.44
CA LEU A 424 -10.88 10.23 39.56
C LEU A 424 -11.28 11.51 40.29
N GLU A 425 -10.36 12.45 40.50
CA GLU A 425 -10.63 13.72 41.19
C GLU A 425 -11.58 14.63 40.39
N HIS A 426 -11.39 14.69 39.06
CA HIS A 426 -12.15 15.58 38.19
C HIS A 426 -13.35 14.89 37.51
N GLY A 427 -13.49 13.57 37.65
CA GLY A 427 -14.51 12.77 36.97
C GLY A 427 -14.29 12.66 35.45
N ILE A 428 -13.09 12.98 34.96
CA ILE A 428 -12.76 12.98 33.53
C ILE A 428 -12.40 11.55 33.09
N PRO A 429 -13.12 10.97 32.10
CA PRO A 429 -12.86 9.62 31.61
C PRO A 429 -11.42 9.41 31.15
N LEU A 430 -10.82 8.30 31.59
CA LEU A 430 -9.48 7.86 31.18
C LEU A 430 -9.49 6.38 30.79
N ILE A 431 -8.76 6.06 29.71
CA ILE A 431 -8.47 4.70 29.28
C ILE A 431 -6.95 4.51 29.23
N ALA A 432 -6.44 3.53 29.98
CA ALA A 432 -5.06 3.10 29.96
C ALA A 432 -4.89 1.86 29.05
N PHE A 433 -3.91 1.89 28.16
CA PHE A 433 -3.59 0.79 27.24
C PHE A 433 -2.49 -0.08 27.84
N SER A 434 -2.72 -1.39 27.92
CA SER A 434 -1.83 -2.40 28.48
C SER A 434 -1.80 -3.63 27.57
N GLN A 435 -0.88 -3.66 26.61
CA GLN A 435 -0.77 -4.67 25.55
C GLN A 435 -2.10 -4.76 24.78
N ASP A 436 -2.76 -5.92 24.84
CA ASP A 436 -4.03 -6.22 24.18
C ASP A 436 -5.27 -5.79 24.99
N ARG A 437 -5.08 -5.10 26.13
CA ARG A 437 -6.14 -4.70 27.06
C ARG A 437 -6.28 -3.17 27.12
N CYS A 438 -7.53 -2.73 27.23
CA CYS A 438 -7.87 -1.37 27.63
C CYS A 438 -8.41 -1.41 29.08
N LEU A 439 -7.98 -0.49 29.93
CA LEU A 439 -8.34 -0.43 31.34
C LEU A 439 -8.94 0.95 31.67
N THR A 440 -9.93 1.00 32.55
CA THR A 440 -10.50 2.25 33.06
C THR A 440 -10.73 2.15 34.58
N LEU A 441 -10.98 3.27 35.24
CA LEU A 441 -11.26 3.34 36.68
C LEU A 441 -12.77 3.42 37.00
N PHE A 442 -13.60 3.75 36.01
CA PHE A 442 -15.06 3.84 36.14
C PHE A 442 -15.77 3.69 34.79
N ASP A 443 -17.06 3.38 34.83
CA ASP A 443 -17.91 3.31 33.64
C ASP A 443 -18.30 4.71 33.14
N HIS A 444 -18.24 4.94 31.83
CA HIS A 444 -18.66 6.19 31.21
C HIS A 444 -18.97 6.02 29.71
N PRO A 445 -20.00 6.67 29.13
CA PRO A 445 -20.33 6.52 27.71
C PRO A 445 -19.21 6.85 26.72
N LEU A 446 -18.28 7.75 27.07
CA LEU A 446 -17.09 8.02 26.25
C LEU A 446 -16.09 6.86 26.24
N VAL A 447 -15.96 6.09 27.33
CA VAL A 447 -15.08 4.91 27.39
C VAL A 447 -15.59 3.82 26.43
N ASP A 448 -16.91 3.63 26.37
CA ASP A 448 -17.52 2.70 25.41
C ASP A 448 -17.45 3.16 23.94
N SER A 449 -17.12 4.43 23.66
CA SER A 449 -16.96 4.92 22.28
C SER A 449 -15.68 4.39 21.62
N LEU A 450 -14.58 4.19 22.37
CA LEU A 450 -13.38 3.52 21.83
C LEU A 450 -13.67 2.08 21.39
N HIS A 451 -14.52 1.37 22.13
CA HIS A 451 -14.95 0.02 21.74
C HIS A 451 -15.92 0.02 20.55
N THR A 452 -16.92 0.89 20.58
CA THR A 452 -18.05 0.85 19.62
C THR A 452 -17.82 1.63 18.33
N THR A 453 -16.99 2.68 18.34
CA THR A 453 -16.58 3.43 17.14
C THR A 453 -15.20 2.98 16.67
N TYR A 454 -14.19 3.01 17.54
CA TYR A 454 -12.80 2.76 17.17
C TYR A 454 -12.37 1.28 17.21
N ASN A 455 -13.31 0.38 17.54
CA ASN A 455 -13.19 -1.07 17.53
C ASN A 455 -12.16 -1.68 18.52
N GLU A 456 -11.70 -0.89 19.50
CA GLU A 456 -10.75 -1.33 20.52
C GLU A 456 -11.32 -2.44 21.43
N PRO A 457 -10.50 -3.10 22.27
CA PRO A 457 -11.00 -3.87 23.42
C PRO A 457 -11.98 -3.05 24.28
N LYS A 458 -13.09 -3.65 24.74
CA LYS A 458 -13.94 -2.97 25.74
C LYS A 458 -13.13 -2.81 27.02
N ALA A 459 -13.11 -1.60 27.58
CA ALA A 459 -12.29 -1.31 28.74
C ALA A 459 -12.74 -2.10 29.97
N GLU A 460 -11.77 -2.70 30.66
CA GLU A 460 -11.98 -3.38 31.94
C GLU A 460 -11.96 -2.35 33.08
N ILE A 461 -12.95 -2.39 33.97
CA ILE A 461 -13.03 -1.47 35.12
C ILE A 461 -12.16 -2.04 36.25
N ILE A 462 -11.09 -1.32 36.59
CA ILE A 462 -10.16 -1.65 37.68
C ILE A 462 -10.54 -0.84 38.94
N SER A 463 -10.51 -1.49 40.11
CA SER A 463 -11.14 -0.95 41.33
C SER A 463 -10.39 0.23 41.98
N SER A 464 -9.11 0.43 41.65
CA SER A 464 -8.27 1.47 42.22
C SER A 464 -7.02 1.73 41.37
N VAL A 465 -6.41 2.91 41.54
CA VAL A 465 -5.14 3.28 40.91
C VAL A 465 -4.02 2.33 41.33
N ASP A 466 -3.95 1.96 42.61
CA ASP A 466 -2.92 1.02 43.11
C ASP A 466 -3.04 -0.36 42.49
N GLN A 467 -4.27 -0.86 42.25
CA GLN A 467 -4.47 -2.11 41.51
C GLN A 467 -3.98 -1.98 40.06
N LEU A 468 -4.37 -0.90 39.36
CA LEU A 468 -3.99 -0.66 37.96
C LEU A 468 -2.46 -0.63 37.78
N ILE A 469 -1.75 0.10 38.66
CA ILE A 469 -0.28 0.23 38.62
C ILE A 469 0.46 -1.05 39.08
N ALA A 470 -0.21 -1.93 39.83
CA ALA A 470 0.36 -3.21 40.26
C ALA A 470 0.14 -4.35 39.26
N GLU A 471 -1.00 -4.37 38.55
CA GLU A 471 -1.40 -5.47 37.66
C GLU A 471 -1.08 -5.23 36.18
N ALA A 472 -0.77 -4.00 35.76
CA ALA A 472 -0.58 -3.64 34.37
C ALA A 472 0.65 -2.76 34.10
N ASP A 473 1.40 -3.11 33.05
CA ASP A 473 2.36 -2.22 32.41
C ASP A 473 1.61 -1.37 31.37
N ILE A 474 1.48 -0.08 31.62
CA ILE A 474 0.76 0.86 30.75
C ILE A 474 1.70 1.40 29.67
N GLN A 475 1.28 1.38 28.40
CA GLN A 475 2.02 2.02 27.30
C GLN A 475 1.56 3.47 27.09
N LYS A 476 0.25 3.72 27.06
CA LYS A 476 -0.32 5.08 26.97
C LYS A 476 -1.60 5.22 27.79
N VAL A 477 -1.96 6.46 28.12
CA VAL A 477 -3.30 6.80 28.63
C VAL A 477 -3.98 7.80 27.69
N ILE A 478 -5.31 7.72 27.59
CA ILE A 478 -6.14 8.66 26.83
C ILE A 478 -7.19 9.26 27.76
N PHE A 479 -7.20 10.58 27.91
CA PHE A 479 -8.33 11.34 28.47
C PHE A 479 -9.36 11.65 27.38
N MET A 480 -10.65 11.57 27.70
CA MET A 480 -11.73 11.87 26.76
C MET A 480 -12.71 12.89 27.34
N ASP A 481 -12.90 14.01 26.65
CA ASP A 481 -13.79 15.12 27.01
C ASP A 481 -14.16 15.91 25.75
N THR A 482 -15.10 16.85 25.85
CA THR A 482 -15.40 17.83 24.81
C THR A 482 -14.14 18.51 24.25
N THR A 483 -14.15 18.85 22.97
CA THR A 483 -13.04 19.57 22.30
C THR A 483 -12.63 20.85 23.04
N GLU A 484 -13.58 21.56 23.66
CA GLU A 484 -13.32 22.74 24.48
C GLU A 484 -12.62 22.36 25.80
N GLY A 485 -13.09 21.34 26.53
CA GLY A 485 -12.44 20.86 27.76
C GLY A 485 -11.02 20.33 27.52
N VAL A 486 -10.82 19.53 26.47
CA VAL A 486 -9.48 19.04 26.07
C VAL A 486 -8.54 20.21 25.74
N SER A 487 -8.96 21.15 24.90
CA SER A 487 -8.08 22.23 24.45
C SER A 487 -7.84 23.35 25.47
N SER A 488 -8.78 23.61 26.37
CA SER A 488 -8.70 24.71 27.35
C SER A 488 -8.26 24.29 28.76
N VAL A 489 -8.50 23.04 29.18
CA VAL A 489 -8.19 22.56 30.54
C VAL A 489 -7.16 21.43 30.51
N ILE A 490 -7.48 20.31 29.86
CA ILE A 490 -6.71 19.07 30.01
C ILE A 490 -5.34 19.18 29.33
N ARG A 491 -5.29 19.68 28.09
CA ARG A 491 -4.04 19.79 27.32
C ARG A 491 -3.05 20.81 27.91
N PRO A 492 -3.46 22.04 28.31
CA PRO A 492 -2.56 22.97 28.97
C PRO A 492 -1.98 22.40 30.27
N TYR A 493 -2.83 21.83 31.14
CA TYR A 493 -2.40 21.25 32.41
C TYR A 493 -1.37 20.13 32.22
N TRP A 494 -1.65 19.14 31.36
CA TRP A 494 -0.73 18.02 31.17
C TRP A 494 0.55 18.40 30.42
N SER A 495 0.50 19.40 29.54
CA SER A 495 1.71 19.91 28.85
C SER A 495 2.70 20.58 29.82
N GLU A 496 2.23 21.06 30.98
CA GLU A 496 3.09 21.56 32.07
C GLU A 496 3.44 20.43 33.06
N ALA A 497 2.47 19.57 33.42
CA ALA A 497 2.63 18.56 34.47
C ALA A 497 3.49 17.34 34.07
N THR A 498 3.55 16.94 32.80
CA THR A 498 4.45 15.84 32.39
C THR A 498 5.91 16.26 32.46
N GLY A 499 6.23 17.49 32.02
CA GLY A 499 7.59 17.92 31.73
C GLY A 499 8.28 16.93 30.78
N ASP A 500 9.57 16.67 31.01
CA ASP A 500 10.35 15.70 30.21
C ASP A 500 9.98 14.22 30.47
N ARG A 501 9.05 13.92 31.41
CA ARG A 501 8.70 12.52 31.78
C ARG A 501 7.78 11.83 30.77
N ALA A 502 6.99 12.60 30.03
CA ALA A 502 6.03 12.08 29.05
C ALA A 502 5.67 13.16 28.02
N SER A 503 5.31 12.74 26.81
CA SER A 503 4.83 13.63 25.75
C SER A 503 3.30 13.63 25.70
N VAL A 504 2.74 14.82 25.45
CA VAL A 504 1.30 15.04 25.29
C VAL A 504 0.98 15.18 23.81
N VAL A 505 0.22 14.22 23.28
CA VAL A 505 -0.13 14.16 21.84
C VAL A 505 -1.65 14.09 21.67
N GLN A 506 -2.13 14.47 20.48
CA GLN A 506 -3.55 14.62 20.22
C GLN A 506 -3.87 14.23 18.77
N ALA A 507 -4.44 13.04 18.60
CA ALA A 507 -4.93 12.57 17.29
C ALA A 507 -6.35 13.09 16.98
N GLN A 508 -7.24 13.13 17.97
CA GLN A 508 -8.63 13.59 17.83
C GLN A 508 -8.92 14.82 18.70
N SER A 509 -9.85 15.66 18.27
CA SER A 509 -10.12 16.94 18.94
C SER A 509 -10.66 16.80 20.37
N ASP A 510 -11.31 15.68 20.66
CA ASP A 510 -11.98 15.27 21.90
C ASP A 510 -11.18 14.24 22.74
N MET A 511 -9.93 13.96 22.35
CA MET A 511 -9.06 12.99 23.02
C MET A 511 -7.66 13.54 23.24
N LEU A 512 -7.12 13.40 24.46
CA LEU A 512 -5.73 13.71 24.76
C LEU A 512 -4.97 12.45 25.14
N GLU A 513 -3.93 12.12 24.39
CA GLU A 513 -3.06 10.98 24.67
C GLU A 513 -1.81 11.43 25.43
N ILE A 514 -1.41 10.66 26.44
CA ILE A 514 -0.12 10.83 27.14
C ILE A 514 0.70 9.56 26.93
N VAL A 515 1.89 9.75 26.37
CA VAL A 515 2.79 8.71 25.87
C VAL A 515 4.22 8.92 26.37
N PRO A 516 5.09 7.89 26.38
CA PRO A 516 6.52 8.05 26.67
C PRO A 516 7.20 9.13 25.81
N PRO A 517 8.28 9.77 26.30
CA PRO A 517 9.07 10.72 25.50
C PRO A 517 9.63 10.07 24.23
N GLY A 518 9.52 10.76 23.10
CA GLY A 518 10.04 10.28 21.80
C GLY A 518 9.20 9.18 21.12
N THR A 519 7.96 8.97 21.55
CA THR A 519 7.01 8.05 20.91
C THR A 519 6.68 8.50 19.48
N SER A 520 6.91 7.62 18.49
CA SER A 520 6.48 7.84 17.10
C SER A 520 6.30 6.52 16.35
N LYS A 521 5.45 6.52 15.31
CA LYS A 521 5.33 5.38 14.38
C LYS A 521 6.67 5.10 13.69
N GLY A 522 7.39 6.16 13.26
CA GLY A 522 8.69 6.05 12.59
C GLY A 522 9.76 5.34 13.41
N ASN A 523 9.87 5.62 14.72
CA ASN A 523 10.78 4.90 15.60
C ASN A 523 10.37 3.42 15.76
N GLY A 524 9.08 3.12 15.86
CA GLY A 524 8.57 1.74 15.88
C GLY A 524 8.89 0.97 14.59
N VAL A 525 8.68 1.60 13.43
CA VAL A 525 9.03 1.05 12.11
C VAL A 525 10.54 0.82 11.99
N LYS A 526 11.36 1.79 12.37
CA LYS A 526 12.83 1.69 12.37
C LYS A 526 13.35 0.52 13.22
N MET A 527 12.76 0.30 14.40
CA MET A 527 13.06 -0.88 15.23
C MET A 527 12.64 -2.19 14.55
N LEU A 528 11.48 -2.20 13.87
CA LEU A 528 11.01 -3.37 13.14
C LEU A 528 11.89 -3.70 11.92
N LEU A 529 12.28 -2.71 11.11
CA LEU A 529 13.21 -2.88 9.97
C LEU A 529 14.54 -3.49 10.42
N SER A 530 15.12 -2.96 11.51
CA SER A 530 16.36 -3.47 12.11
C SER A 530 16.23 -4.91 12.60
N HIS A 531 15.06 -5.30 13.14
CA HIS A 531 14.78 -6.69 13.51
C HIS A 531 14.52 -7.61 12.29
N LEU A 532 13.93 -7.09 11.22
CA LEU A 532 13.64 -7.83 10.00
C LEU A 532 14.86 -8.01 9.08
N GLY A 533 15.90 -7.18 9.23
CA GLY A 533 17.07 -7.16 8.35
C GLY A 533 16.80 -6.46 7.01
N VAL A 534 15.97 -5.42 7.02
CA VAL A 534 15.42 -4.74 5.83
C VAL A 534 15.93 -3.30 5.79
N SER A 535 16.37 -2.83 4.62
CA SER A 535 16.77 -1.45 4.41
C SER A 535 15.54 -0.53 4.28
N PRO A 536 15.56 0.71 4.80
CA PRO A 536 14.49 1.67 4.53
C PRO A 536 14.34 1.99 3.03
N ASN A 537 15.42 1.82 2.24
CA ASN A 537 15.41 1.92 0.78
C ASN A 537 14.56 0.82 0.09
N GLU A 538 14.14 -0.22 0.81
CA GLU A 538 13.26 -1.28 0.31
C GLU A 538 11.79 -1.09 0.73
N ILE A 539 11.41 0.04 1.33
CA ILE A 539 10.05 0.22 1.86
C ILE A 539 9.30 1.40 1.25
N MET A 540 8.00 1.21 1.10
CA MET A 540 7.01 2.26 0.92
C MET A 540 6.33 2.52 2.27
N ALA A 541 5.98 3.76 2.54
CA ALA A 541 5.12 4.14 3.66
C ALA A 541 3.88 4.89 3.17
N ILE A 542 2.74 4.65 3.81
CA ILE A 542 1.45 5.29 3.51
C ILE A 542 0.82 5.77 4.83
N GLY A 543 0.45 7.05 4.89
CA GLY A 543 -0.07 7.70 6.09
C GLY A 543 -0.77 9.04 5.80
N ASP A 544 -1.22 9.75 6.84
CA ASP A 544 -1.89 11.06 6.68
C ASP A 544 -1.73 12.00 7.89
N GLY A 545 -1.53 11.47 9.09
CA GLY A 545 -1.44 12.26 10.33
C GLY A 545 -0.07 12.86 10.60
N GLU A 546 0.04 13.73 11.62
CA GLU A 546 1.34 14.24 12.09
C GLU A 546 2.20 13.13 12.72
N ASN A 547 1.58 12.06 13.24
CA ASN A 547 2.30 10.90 13.79
C ASN A 547 2.88 9.95 12.72
N ASP A 548 2.57 10.16 11.44
CA ASP A 548 3.13 9.42 10.29
C ASP A 548 4.41 10.05 9.72
N MET A 549 4.71 11.32 10.04
CA MET A 549 5.80 12.08 9.40
C MET A 549 7.14 11.34 9.41
N GLU A 550 7.59 10.87 10.58
CA GLU A 550 8.84 10.10 10.73
C GLU A 550 8.82 8.73 10.03
N MET A 551 7.64 8.17 9.72
CA MET A 551 7.51 6.91 8.96
C MET A 551 7.60 7.17 7.45
N LEU A 552 7.03 8.29 6.99
CA LEU A 552 7.07 8.72 5.60
C LEU A 552 8.49 9.20 5.21
N GLU A 553 9.13 10.01 6.05
CA GLU A 553 10.53 10.47 5.87
C GLU A 553 11.57 9.32 5.92
N LEU A 554 11.24 8.21 6.58
CA LEU A 554 12.12 7.04 6.70
C LEU A 554 12.07 6.15 5.45
N ALA A 555 10.99 6.17 4.69
CA ALA A 555 10.76 5.25 3.59
C ALA A 555 11.52 5.64 2.31
N SER A 556 11.70 4.68 1.39
CA SER A 556 12.14 4.96 0.03
C SER A 556 11.08 5.67 -0.82
N LEU A 557 9.83 5.66 -0.36
CA LEU A 557 8.73 6.45 -0.88
C LEU A 557 7.69 6.65 0.23
N GLY A 558 7.58 7.88 0.73
CA GLY A 558 6.48 8.32 1.58
C GLY A 558 5.30 8.83 0.74
N VAL A 559 4.15 8.15 0.83
CA VAL A 559 2.89 8.62 0.23
C VAL A 559 1.94 9.11 1.31
N VAL A 560 1.57 10.40 1.25
CA VAL A 560 0.54 10.98 2.12
C VAL A 560 -0.82 10.97 1.43
N MET A 561 -1.91 10.74 2.16
CA MET A 561 -3.26 10.90 1.61
C MET A 561 -3.64 12.37 1.43
N SER A 562 -4.52 12.69 0.48
CA SER A 562 -4.91 14.09 0.20
C SER A 562 -5.67 14.77 1.36
N ASN A 563 -6.31 13.98 2.23
CA ASN A 563 -6.93 14.41 3.49
C ASN A 563 -5.91 14.71 4.62
N GLY A 564 -4.65 14.28 4.47
CA GLY A 564 -3.63 14.38 5.52
C GLY A 564 -3.22 15.82 5.86
N ALA A 565 -2.49 15.97 6.98
CA ALA A 565 -2.08 17.28 7.47
C ALA A 565 -1.09 17.99 6.52
N GLU A 566 -1.18 19.32 6.42
CA GLU A 566 -0.29 20.11 5.55
C GLU A 566 1.19 20.05 5.96
N LYS A 567 1.50 19.71 7.23
CA LYS A 567 2.87 19.38 7.66
C LYS A 567 3.33 18.04 7.07
N THR A 568 2.50 17.01 7.17
CA THR A 568 2.76 15.67 6.63
C THR A 568 2.93 15.70 5.11
N LYS A 569 2.16 16.54 4.41
CA LYS A 569 2.33 16.84 2.97
C LYS A 569 3.61 17.58 2.60
N ALA A 570 4.28 18.21 3.55
CA ALA A 570 5.55 18.90 3.30
C ALA A 570 6.78 17.96 3.43
N VAL A 571 6.60 16.74 3.96
CA VAL A 571 7.68 15.77 4.20
C VAL A 571 7.56 14.48 3.37
N ALA A 572 6.37 14.18 2.83
CA ALA A 572 6.15 13.05 1.93
C ALA A 572 6.61 13.35 0.49
N ASP A 573 7.14 12.35 -0.22
CA ASP A 573 7.53 12.45 -1.64
C ASP A 573 6.32 12.70 -2.56
N VAL A 574 5.17 12.14 -2.18
CA VAL A 574 3.97 12.05 -3.03
C VAL A 574 2.70 12.31 -2.21
N ILE A 575 1.80 13.12 -2.77
CA ILE A 575 0.42 13.26 -2.31
C ILE A 575 -0.47 12.36 -3.18
N GLY A 576 -1.08 11.34 -2.58
CA GLY A 576 -2.05 10.44 -3.21
C GLY A 576 -3.49 10.98 -3.21
N MET A 577 -4.46 10.10 -3.46
CA MET A 577 -5.89 10.41 -3.28
C MET A 577 -6.28 10.38 -1.79
N SER A 578 -7.54 10.69 -1.43
CA SER A 578 -7.98 10.59 -0.03
C SER A 578 -8.35 9.16 0.38
N ASN A 579 -8.43 8.92 1.70
CA ASN A 579 -8.96 7.68 2.27
C ASN A 579 -10.44 7.41 1.92
N ASP A 580 -11.23 8.44 1.61
CA ASP A 580 -12.60 8.32 1.08
C ASP A 580 -12.62 8.02 -0.44
N GLU A 581 -11.49 8.10 -1.13
CA GLU A 581 -11.31 7.88 -2.57
C GLU A 581 -10.32 6.72 -2.87
N ASP A 582 -10.28 5.71 -2.01
CA ASP A 582 -9.44 4.50 -2.17
C ASP A 582 -7.93 4.78 -2.28
N GLY A 583 -7.44 5.82 -1.61
CA GLY A 583 -6.06 6.31 -1.70
C GLY A 583 -4.95 5.30 -1.40
N VAL A 584 -5.21 4.25 -0.60
CA VAL A 584 -4.25 3.16 -0.37
C VAL A 584 -4.17 2.22 -1.57
N ALA A 585 -5.30 1.86 -2.18
CA ALA A 585 -5.30 1.12 -3.44
C ALA A 585 -4.60 1.93 -4.55
N ASP A 586 -4.94 3.21 -4.66
CA ASP A 586 -4.36 4.13 -5.63
C ASP A 586 -2.83 4.23 -5.49
N ALA A 587 -2.33 4.36 -4.25
CA ALA A 587 -0.90 4.39 -3.97
C ALA A 587 -0.21 3.06 -4.32
N ILE A 588 -0.81 1.92 -3.97
CA ILE A 588 -0.26 0.59 -4.28
C ILE A 588 -0.15 0.39 -5.80
N TYR A 589 -1.26 0.53 -6.53
CA TYR A 589 -1.30 0.29 -7.98
C TYR A 589 -0.45 1.24 -8.83
N ARG A 590 -0.06 2.42 -8.30
CA ARG A 590 0.71 3.43 -9.04
C ARG A 590 2.20 3.47 -8.72
N TYR A 591 2.63 2.88 -7.61
CA TYR A 591 4.00 3.06 -7.11
C TYR A 591 4.67 1.81 -6.54
N ALA A 592 3.90 0.83 -6.07
CA ALA A 592 4.41 -0.42 -5.49
C ALA A 592 4.47 -1.57 -6.51
N PHE A 593 3.75 -1.40 -7.62
CA PHE A 593 3.86 -2.18 -8.86
C PHE A 593 4.55 -1.29 -9.91
#